data_AF-A0A3A9EHX7-F1
#
_entry.id   AF-A0A3A9EHX7-F1
#
_cell.length_a   1.000
_cell.length_b   1.000
_cell.length_c   1.000
_cell.angle_alpha   90.00
_cell.angle_beta   90.00
_cell.angle_gamma   90.00
#
_symmetry.space_group_name_H-M   'P 1'
#
loop_
_entity.id
_entity.type
_entity.pdbx_description
1 polymer ?
#
loop_
_entity_poly.entity_id
_entity_poly.type
_entity_poly.pdbx_seq_one_letter_code
_entity_poly.pdbx_strand_id
1 'polypeptide(L)' 'MLLSTGINLPTVLIGAIIAVIFVAILLRGIRRRKKGESGCGCGCSSCPNRAVCHTGQEEKPDGR' A
#
# COMPACT_ATOMS: atom_id res chain seq x y z
N MET A 1 -16.68 1.86 -30.89
CA MET A 1 -17.78 2.68 -30.33
C MET A 1 -17.49 3.17 -28.90
N LEU A 2 -16.27 3.62 -28.56
CA LEU A 2 -15.97 4.04 -27.17
C LEU A 2 -15.04 5.28 -27.03
N LEU A 3 -14.80 6.07 -28.08
CA LEU A 3 -13.95 7.28 -27.97
C LEU A 3 -14.37 8.44 -28.90
N SER A 4 -15.67 8.64 -29.18
CA SER A 4 -16.11 9.70 -30.08
C SER A 4 -17.31 10.48 -29.58
N THR A 5 -17.16 11.21 -28.48
CA THR A 5 -17.93 12.45 -28.24
C THR A 5 -17.10 13.36 -27.35
N GLY A 6 -17.13 14.66 -27.66
CA GLY A 6 -16.26 15.70 -27.13
C GLY A 6 -16.08 15.69 -25.61
N ILE A 7 -14.96 16.27 -25.18
CA ILE A 7 -14.54 16.35 -23.79
C ILE A 7 -15.64 17.05 -22.97
N ASN A 8 -16.53 16.26 -22.38
CA ASN A 8 -17.58 16.75 -21.52
C ASN A 8 -16.94 17.15 -20.19
N LEU A 9 -17.24 18.36 -19.72
CA LEU A 9 -16.75 18.90 -18.44
C LEU A 9 -16.87 17.91 -17.26
N PRO A 10 -17.98 17.16 -17.07
CA PRO A 10 -18.05 16.12 -16.02
C PRO A 10 -17.08 14.95 -16.24
N THR A 11 -16.84 14.54 -17.49
CA THR A 11 -15.90 13.45 -17.80
C THR A 11 -14.46 13.83 -17.45
N VAL A 12 -14.07 15.09 -17.73
CA VAL A 12 -12.76 15.62 -17.33
C VAL A 12 -12.63 15.63 -15.81
N LEU A 13 -13.67 16.07 -15.11
CA LEU A 13 -13.66 16.15 -13.65
C LEU A 13 -13.46 14.76 -13.02
N ILE A 14 -14.20 13.76 -13.49
CA ILE A 14 -14.08 12.37 -13.01
C ILE A 14 -12.67 11.82 -13.32
N GLY A 15 -12.17 12.03 -14.54
CA GLY A 15 -10.83 11.62 -14.93
C GLY A 15 -9.74 12.26 -14.07
N ALA A 16 -9.87 13.56 -13.75
CA ALA A 16 -8.94 14.28 -12.91
C ALA A 16 -8.92 13.74 -11.47
N ILE A 17 -10.08 13.41 -10.88
CA ILE A 17 -10.16 12.84 -9.53
C ILE A 17 -9.42 11.50 -9.47
N ILE A 18 -9.66 10.61 -10.44
CA ILE A 18 -8.99 9.31 -10.50
C ILE A 18 -7.47 9.49 -10.65
N ALA A 19 -7.04 10.39 -11.53
CA ALA A 19 -5.62 10.68 -11.73
C ALA A 19 -4.94 11.19 -10.45
N VAL A 20 -5.59 12.09 -9.70
CA VAL A 20 -5.08 12.61 -8.42
C VAL A 20 -4.93 11.48 -7.39
N ILE A 21 -5.93 10.61 -7.25
CA ILE A 21 -5.87 9.47 -6.33
C ILE A 21 -4.72 8.53 -6.70
N PHE A 22 -4.57 8.23 -8.00
CA PHE A 22 -3.51 7.36 -8.50
C PHE A 22 -2.12 7.93 -8.20
N VAL A 23 -1.88 9.22 -8.50
CA VAL A 23 -0.63 9.91 -8.18
C VAL A 23 -0.38 9.93 -6.67
N ALA A 24 -1.42 10.16 -5.86
CA ALA A 24 -1.30 10.14 -4.40
C ALA A 24 -0.86 8.77 -3.87
N ILE A 25 -1.40 7.67 -4.41
CA ILE A 25 -1.00 6.30 -4.04
C ILE A 25 0.46 6.06 -4.40
N LEU A 26 0.90 6.44 -5.60
CA LEU A 26 2.29 6.29 -6.03
C LEU A 26 3.25 7.10 -5.13
N LEU A 27 2.94 8.37 -4.88
CA LEU A 27 3.75 9.22 -4.01
C LEU A 27 3.79 8.69 -2.58
N ARG A 28 2.66 8.21 -2.05
CA ARG A 28 2.59 7.58 -0.72
C ARG A 28 3.41 6.31 -0.67
N GLY A 29 3.37 5.49 -1.71
CA GLY A 29 4.21 4.31 -1.87
C GLY A 29 5.70 4.67 -1.84
N ILE A 30 6.14 5.59 -2.71
CA ILE A 30 7.54 6.04 -2.79
C ILE A 30 8.01 6.65 -1.46
N ARG A 31 7.20 7.50 -0.82
CA ARG A 31 7.54 8.10 0.48
C ARG A 31 7.69 7.04 1.58
N ARG A 32 6.81 6.04 1.62
CA ARG A 32 6.91 4.91 2.57
C ARG A 32 8.18 4.09 2.33
N ARG A 33 8.50 3.79 1.07
CA ARG A 33 9.76 3.13 0.69
C ARG A 33 10.99 3.94 1.14
N LYS A 34 10.99 5.26 0.91
CA LYS A 34 12.08 6.16 1.34
C LYS A 34 12.21 6.27 2.86
N LYS A 35 11.10 6.16 3.60
CA LYS A 35 11.09 6.16 5.06
C LYS A 35 11.55 4.82 5.67
N GLY A 36 11.90 3.84 4.84
CA GLY A 36 12.27 2.49 5.29
C GLY A 36 11.08 1.60 5.63
N GLU A 37 9.84 2.06 5.41
CA GLU A 37 8.63 1.25 5.50
C GLU A 37 8.48 0.42 4.20
N SER A 38 9.39 -0.52 3.98
CA SER A 38 9.37 -1.44 2.82
C SER A 38 8.70 -2.79 3.09
N GLY A 39 8.21 -3.03 4.31
CA GLY A 39 7.69 -4.32 4.75
C GLY A 39 6.17 -4.44 4.85
N CYS A 40 5.74 -5.63 5.27
CA CYS A 40 4.39 -5.93 5.75
C CYS A 40 4.01 -4.90 6.83
N GLY A 41 2.99 -4.07 6.59
CA GLY A 41 2.58 -2.98 7.47
C GLY A 41 2.07 -3.42 8.86
N CYS A 42 2.12 -4.71 9.16
CA CYS A 42 1.72 -5.33 10.42
C CYS A 42 2.79 -5.21 11.53
N GLY A 43 3.96 -4.62 11.25
CA GLY A 43 5.09 -4.55 12.18
C GLY A 43 5.72 -5.93 12.45
N CYS A 44 6.88 -5.99 13.10
CA CYS A 44 7.57 -7.26 13.35
C CYS A 44 6.80 -8.17 14.34
N SER A 45 6.07 -7.58 15.29
CA SER A 45 5.32 -8.29 16.35
C SER A 45 4.18 -9.17 15.80
N SER A 46 3.50 -8.70 14.75
CA SER A 46 2.41 -9.40 14.06
C SER A 46 2.80 -9.89 12.65
N CYS A 47 4.10 -9.95 12.34
CA CYS A 47 4.56 -10.47 11.06
C CYS A 47 4.43 -12.01 11.05
N PRO A 48 3.68 -12.61 10.11
CA PRO A 48 3.56 -14.08 10.02
C PRO A 48 4.90 -14.76 9.73
N ASN A 49 5.88 -14.03 9.18
CA ASN A 49 7.23 -14.52 8.95
C ASN A 49 8.20 -14.25 10.11
N ARG A 50 7.71 -13.82 11.29
CA ARG A 50 8.57 -13.50 12.45
C ARG A 50 9.48 -14.66 12.85
N ALA A 51 8.98 -15.90 12.74
CA ALA A 51 9.69 -17.12 13.12
C ALA A 51 10.95 -17.36 12.25
N VAL A 52 10.96 -16.86 11.02
CA VAL A 52 12.09 -16.99 10.09
C VAL A 52 13.07 -15.84 10.23
N CYS A 53 12.60 -14.64 10.60
CA CYS A 53 13.46 -13.46 10.77
C CYS A 53 14.19 -13.43 12.11
N HIS A 54 13.62 -14.04 13.16
CA HIS A 54 14.24 -14.19 14.48
C HIS A 54 14.51 -15.67 14.77
N THR A 55 15.48 -16.24 14.06
CA THR A 55 15.97 -17.61 14.29
C THR A 55 16.73 -17.69 15.62
N GLY A 56 16.03 -17.79 16.74
CA GLY A 56 16.67 -17.91 18.05
C GLY A 56 15.82 -17.58 19.27
N GLN A 57 14.51 -17.39 19.12
CA GLN A 57 13.62 -17.32 20.28
C GLN A 57 12.61 -18.46 20.12
N GLU A 58 12.86 -19.55 20.84
CA GLU A 58 11.89 -20.61 21.06
C GLU A 58 10.62 -19.96 21.62
N GLU A 59 9.51 -20.11 20.89
CA GLU A 59 8.19 -19.68 21.33
C GLU A 59 7.78 -20.61 22.47
N LYS A 60 8.10 -20.26 23.72
CA LYS A 60 7.49 -20.92 24.88
C LYS A 60 5.97 -20.74 24.74
N PRO A 61 5.17 -21.83 24.75
CA PRO A 61 3.73 -21.70 24.63
C PRO A 61 3.21 -21.03 25.89
N ASP A 62 2.78 -19.77 25.78
CA ASP A 62 2.06 -19.09 26.84
C ASP A 62 0.60 -19.50 26.76
N GLY A 63 0.29 -20.55 27.52
CA GLY A 63 -1.08 -20.86 27.87
C GLY A 63 -1.60 -19.81 28.86
N ARG A 64 -2.46 -18.92 28.36
CA ARG A 64 -3.49 -18.22 29.13
C ARG A 64 -4.61 -17.79 28.20
#